data_AF-A0A0A7IBE6-F1
#
_entry.id   AF-A0A0A7IBE6-F1
#
_cell.length_a   1.000
_cell.length_b   1.000
_cell.length_c   1.000
_cell.angle_alpha   90.00
_cell.angle_beta   90.00
_cell.angle_gamma   90.00
#
_symmetry.space_group_name_H-M   'P 1'
#
loop_
_entity.id
_entity.type
_entity.pdbx_description
1 polymer ?
#
loop_
_entity_poly.entity_id
_entity_poly.type
_entity_poly.pdbx_seq_one_letter_code
_entity_poly.pdbx_strand_id
1 'polypeptide(L)'
;MERMTITEVQAEVKKVEAPAPARSGSARMRELTPAQRRAVMFAQQQVMRARAAKKAKDERQAALVRMWQEEDSENVKPRALLRKHEANGEVKEVSLREAIGHVLRDLRTHDHKTLREVSEKAGVSLGYLSEVERGQKEASSELLASISESLGLSTSQMLRMVADYLDSVEG
;
A
#
# COMPACT_ATOMS: atom_id res chain seq x y z
N MET A 1 -47.18 -21.85 39.64
CA MET A 1 -47.59 -21.62 38.24
C MET A 1 -48.40 -20.34 38.20
N GLU A 2 -47.76 -19.20 37.92
CA GLU A 2 -48.43 -17.91 37.73
C GLU A 2 -47.80 -17.19 36.54
N ARG A 3 -48.67 -16.67 35.68
CA ARG A 3 -48.39 -16.19 34.34
C ARG A 3 -47.90 -14.74 34.42
N MET A 4 -46.72 -14.44 33.90
CA MET A 4 -46.29 -13.05 33.68
C MET A 4 -46.64 -12.63 32.25
N THR A 5 -47.56 -11.68 32.16
CA THR A 5 -47.97 -10.94 30.98
C THR A 5 -46.80 -10.11 30.42
N ILE A 6 -46.50 -10.30 29.13
CA ILE A 6 -45.56 -9.48 28.37
C ILE A 6 -46.30 -8.23 27.89
N THR A 7 -45.87 -7.05 28.33
CA THR A 7 -46.30 -5.76 27.76
C THR A 7 -45.29 -5.31 26.72
N GLU A 8 -45.70 -5.31 25.45
CA GLU A 8 -44.97 -4.66 24.35
C GLU A 8 -45.04 -3.14 24.50
N VAL A 9 -43.88 -2.48 24.45
CA VAL A 9 -43.78 -1.02 24.32
C VAL A 9 -43.05 -0.73 23.02
N GLN A 10 -43.81 -0.30 22.01
CA GLN A 10 -43.28 0.18 20.74
C GLN A 10 -42.61 1.53 20.94
N ALA A 11 -41.32 1.63 20.62
CA ALA A 11 -40.57 2.89 20.64
C ALA A 11 -40.72 3.59 19.28
N GLU A 12 -41.49 4.67 19.26
CA GLU A 12 -41.69 5.52 18.09
C GLU A 12 -40.50 6.50 17.96
N VAL A 13 -39.68 6.32 16.91
CA VAL A 13 -38.48 7.13 16.68
C VAL A 13 -38.85 8.40 15.91
N LYS A 14 -38.87 9.55 16.60
CA LYS A 14 -39.05 10.88 16.00
C LYS A 14 -37.88 11.22 15.05
N LYS A 15 -38.20 11.46 13.79
CA LYS A 15 -37.30 11.90 12.72
C LYS A 15 -36.82 13.34 12.99
N VAL A 16 -35.52 13.54 13.18
CA VAL A 16 -34.91 14.87 13.35
C VAL A 16 -34.62 15.46 11.96
N GLU A 17 -35.27 16.57 11.63
CA GLU A 17 -34.99 17.37 10.43
C GLU A 17 -33.64 18.11 10.54
N ALA A 18 -32.86 18.10 9.47
CA ALA A 18 -31.58 18.80 9.37
C ALA A 18 -31.77 20.33 9.24
N PRO A 19 -30.86 21.16 9.80
CA PRO A 19 -31.01 22.61 9.71
C PRO A 19 -30.66 23.12 8.29
N ALA A 20 -31.46 24.06 7.81
CA ALA A 20 -31.34 24.68 6.49
C ALA A 20 -30.02 25.48 6.31
N PRO A 21 -29.50 25.60 5.07
CA PRO A 21 -28.26 26.32 4.80
C PRO A 21 -28.42 27.83 5.01
N ALA A 22 -27.52 28.42 5.79
CA ALA A 22 -27.44 29.86 6.00
C ALA A 22 -27.22 30.59 4.66
N ARG A 23 -28.16 31.47 4.31
CA ARG A 23 -28.10 32.31 3.11
C ARG A 23 -26.89 33.24 3.22
N SER A 24 -26.05 33.25 2.18
CA SER A 24 -24.91 34.15 2.02
C SER A 24 -25.41 35.59 1.79
N GLY A 25 -25.75 36.25 2.89
CA GLY A 25 -26.02 37.68 2.90
C GLY A 25 -24.71 38.43 3.02
N SER A 26 -24.43 39.28 2.04
CA SER A 26 -23.42 40.33 2.02
C SER A 26 -23.54 41.20 3.28
N ALA A 27 -22.99 40.72 4.40
CA ALA A 27 -23.02 41.39 5.68
C ALA A 27 -22.06 42.57 5.63
N ARG A 28 -22.59 43.68 5.08
CA ARG A 28 -22.26 45.08 5.32
C ARG A 28 -20.87 45.27 5.96
N MET A 29 -19.91 45.75 5.16
CA MET A 29 -18.69 46.40 5.62
C MET A 29 -19.02 47.71 6.38
N ARG A 30 -19.77 47.60 7.49
CA ARG A 30 -20.16 48.73 8.35
C ARG A 30 -19.26 48.70 9.59
N GLU A 31 -18.28 49.59 9.56
CA GLU A 31 -17.51 50.10 10.69
C GLU A 31 -17.08 49.08 11.76
N LEU A 32 -16.29 48.08 11.34
CA LEU A 32 -15.49 47.30 12.28
C LEU A 32 -14.65 48.24 13.15
N THR A 33 -14.69 48.06 14.47
CA THR A 33 -13.80 48.81 15.35
C THR A 33 -12.34 48.55 14.98
N PRO A 34 -11.39 49.45 15.28
CA PRO A 34 -9.98 49.20 14.98
C PRO A 34 -9.47 47.86 15.54
N ALA A 35 -9.98 47.41 16.69
CA ALA A 35 -9.67 46.09 17.26
C ALA A 35 -10.24 44.95 16.41
N GLN A 36 -11.49 45.06 15.94
CA GLN A 36 -12.10 44.03 15.10
C GLN A 36 -11.46 43.96 13.69
N ARG A 37 -11.07 45.10 13.09
CA ARG A 37 -10.31 45.11 11.83
C ARG A 37 -8.97 44.38 11.97
N ARG A 38 -8.24 44.64 13.05
CA ARG A 38 -6.98 43.93 13.34
C ARG A 38 -7.20 42.43 13.55
N ALA A 39 -8.26 42.04 14.24
CA ALA A 39 -8.61 40.64 14.44
C ALA A 39 -8.91 39.91 13.12
N VAL A 40 -9.66 40.55 12.21
CA VAL A 40 -9.96 39.99 10.88
C VAL A 40 -8.69 39.86 10.04
N MET A 41 -7.83 40.88 10.02
CA MET A 41 -6.55 40.83 9.29
C MET A 41 -5.61 39.74 9.84
N PHE A 42 -5.56 39.58 11.17
CA PHE A 42 -4.81 38.51 11.82
C PHE A 42 -5.35 37.14 11.42
N ALA A 43 -6.66 36.93 11.46
CA ALA A 43 -7.29 35.68 11.03
C ALA A 43 -7.02 35.39 9.55
N GLN A 44 -7.14 36.39 8.67
CA GLN A 44 -6.82 36.25 7.24
C GLN A 44 -5.33 35.90 7.02
N GLN A 45 -4.42 36.53 7.77
CA GLN A 45 -2.99 36.23 7.68
C GLN A 45 -2.67 34.81 8.19
N GLN A 46 -3.33 34.34 9.25
CA GLN A 46 -3.19 32.97 9.74
C GLN A 46 -3.67 31.95 8.70
N VAL A 47 -4.81 32.21 8.05
CA VAL A 47 -5.32 31.35 6.96
C VAL A 47 -4.36 31.33 5.76
N MET A 48 -3.82 32.49 5.36
CA MET A 48 -2.84 32.56 4.27
C MET A 48 -1.55 31.81 4.61
N ARG A 49 -1.04 31.96 5.84
CA ARG A 49 0.14 31.22 6.32
C ARG A 49 -0.10 29.72 6.37
N ALA A 50 -1.26 29.28 6.85
CA ALA A 50 -1.62 27.86 6.88
C ALA A 50 -1.71 27.26 5.47
N ARG A 51 -2.29 27.99 4.52
CA ARG A 51 -2.36 27.59 3.11
C ARG A 51 -0.97 27.56 2.45
N ALA A 52 -0.12 28.56 2.70
CA ALA A 52 1.26 28.59 2.21
C ALA A 52 2.10 27.44 2.78
N ALA A 53 1.95 27.13 4.07
CA ALA A 53 2.63 26.01 4.71
C ALA A 53 2.17 24.65 4.15
N LYS A 54 0.87 24.48 3.88
CA LYS A 54 0.34 23.27 3.23
C LYS A 54 0.87 23.12 1.81
N LYS A 55 0.81 24.20 1.02
CA LYS A 55 1.37 24.23 -0.35
C LYS A 55 2.86 23.88 -0.37
N ALA A 56 3.65 24.43 0.54
CA ALA A 56 5.08 24.11 0.65
C ALA A 56 5.34 22.63 1.01
N LYS A 57 4.45 22.00 1.80
CA LYS A 57 4.55 20.58 2.14
C LYS A 57 4.17 19.69 0.95
N ASP A 58 3.11 20.06 0.25
CA ASP A 58 2.66 19.37 -0.96
C ASP A 58 3.69 19.50 -2.10
N GLU A 59 4.33 20.66 -2.24
CA GLU A 59 5.44 20.89 -3.19
C GLU A 59 6.68 20.08 -2.83
N ARG A 60 7.05 19.97 -1.55
CA ARG A 60 8.13 19.07 -1.10
C ARG A 60 7.81 17.61 -1.39
N GLN A 61 6.57 17.20 -1.18
CA GLN A 61 6.15 15.83 -1.49
C GLN A 61 6.15 15.58 -3.00
N ALA A 62 5.69 16.54 -3.81
CA ALA A 62 5.74 16.47 -5.26
C ALA A 62 7.18 16.46 -5.79
N ALA A 63 8.09 17.23 -5.17
CA ALA A 63 9.51 17.21 -5.49
C ALA A 63 10.16 15.87 -5.12
N LEU A 64 9.84 15.30 -3.96
CA LEU A 64 10.29 13.96 -3.58
C LEU A 64 9.78 12.89 -4.54
N VAL A 65 8.50 12.95 -4.93
CA VAL A 65 7.92 12.03 -5.92
C VAL A 65 8.57 12.20 -7.29
N ARG A 66 8.89 13.44 -7.71
CA ARG A 66 9.62 13.70 -8.96
C ARG A 66 11.06 13.18 -8.90
N MET A 67 11.78 13.37 -7.80
CA MET A 67 13.12 12.82 -7.60
C MET A 67 13.11 11.29 -7.64
N TRP A 68 12.11 10.65 -7.02
CA TRP A 68 11.91 9.20 -7.13
C TRP A 68 11.56 8.75 -8.55
N GLN A 69 10.83 9.56 -9.34
CA GLN A 69 10.58 9.26 -10.76
C GLN A 69 11.82 9.43 -11.65
N GLU A 70 12.71 10.35 -11.32
CA GLU A 70 13.99 10.56 -12.03
C GLU A 70 15.03 9.48 -11.68
N GLU A 71 15.12 9.07 -10.40
CA GLU A 71 15.99 7.96 -9.98
C GLU A 71 15.51 6.61 -10.51
N ASP A 72 14.19 6.39 -10.60
CA ASP A 72 13.66 5.24 -11.32
C ASP A 72 14.04 5.32 -12.82
N SER A 73 14.05 6.49 -13.47
CA SER A 73 14.34 6.58 -14.91
C SER A 73 15.78 6.23 -15.29
N GLU A 74 16.77 6.45 -14.40
CA GLU A 74 18.16 6.02 -14.63
C GLU A 74 18.41 4.55 -14.26
N ASN A 75 17.55 3.93 -13.43
CA ASN A 75 17.66 2.51 -13.04
C ASN A 75 16.60 1.57 -13.69
N VAL A 76 15.67 2.11 -14.48
CA VAL A 76 14.54 1.38 -15.12
C VAL A 76 14.82 1.00 -16.57
N LYS A 77 16.09 0.94 -17.00
CA LYS A 77 16.46 0.32 -18.29
C LYS A 77 16.78 -1.19 -18.22
N PRO A 78 15.96 -1.98 -17.49
CA PRO A 78 15.58 -3.28 -18.04
C PRO A 78 14.07 -3.52 -18.16
N ARG A 79 13.20 -2.81 -17.42
CA ARG A 79 11.79 -3.23 -17.24
C ARG A 79 10.88 -3.04 -18.45
N ALA A 80 11.15 -2.05 -19.31
CA ALA A 80 10.31 -1.82 -20.49
C ALA A 80 10.61 -2.79 -21.65
N LEU A 81 11.84 -3.32 -21.73
CA LEU A 81 12.23 -4.23 -22.81
C LEU A 81 11.80 -5.69 -22.53
N LEU A 82 11.68 -6.09 -21.27
CA LEU A 82 11.23 -7.44 -20.87
C LEU A 82 9.73 -7.71 -21.08
N ARG A 83 8.87 -6.66 -21.12
CA ARG A 83 7.42 -6.84 -21.35
C ARG A 83 7.04 -7.23 -22.79
N LYS A 84 8.00 -7.26 -23.72
CA LYS A 84 7.71 -7.56 -25.13
C LYS A 84 7.57 -9.06 -25.45
N HIS A 85 7.93 -9.95 -24.53
CA HIS A 85 7.86 -11.40 -24.74
C HIS A 85 6.52 -12.05 -24.33
N GLU A 86 5.51 -11.30 -23.88
CA GLU A 86 4.26 -11.87 -23.35
C GLU A 86 3.09 -11.91 -24.36
N ALA A 87 3.36 -11.66 -25.66
CA ALA A 87 2.31 -11.54 -26.68
C ALA A 87 2.33 -12.64 -27.75
N ASN A 88 3.03 -13.77 -27.54
CA ASN A 88 3.00 -14.88 -28.49
C ASN A 88 2.97 -16.22 -27.76
N GLY A 89 2.04 -17.10 -28.14
CA GLY A 89 1.81 -18.42 -27.55
C GLY A 89 2.92 -19.42 -27.87
N GLU A 90 4.14 -19.13 -27.44
CA GLU A 90 5.25 -20.08 -27.33
C GLU A 90 5.31 -20.56 -25.87
N VAL A 91 5.63 -21.83 -25.66
CA VAL A 91 5.86 -22.41 -24.33
C VAL A 91 6.96 -21.57 -23.66
N LYS A 92 6.55 -20.68 -22.75
CA LYS A 92 7.48 -19.78 -22.08
C LYS A 92 8.22 -20.61 -21.03
N GLU A 93 9.42 -21.08 -21.39
CA GLU A 93 10.30 -21.76 -20.43
C GLU A 93 10.44 -20.89 -19.17
N VAL A 94 10.14 -21.50 -18.03
CA VAL A 94 10.18 -20.81 -16.75
C VAL A 94 11.63 -20.73 -16.30
N SER A 95 12.14 -19.51 -16.09
CA SER A 95 13.50 -19.37 -15.59
C SER A 95 13.62 -19.84 -14.13
N LEU A 96 14.80 -20.29 -13.72
CA LEU A 96 15.05 -20.78 -12.35
C LEU A 96 14.63 -19.76 -11.28
N ARG A 97 14.88 -18.47 -11.48
CA ARG A 97 14.48 -17.41 -10.54
C ARG A 97 12.96 -17.25 -10.45
N GLU A 98 12.23 -17.48 -11.55
CA GLU A 98 10.76 -17.45 -11.55
C GLU A 98 10.21 -18.68 -10.82
N ALA A 99 10.80 -19.86 -11.03
CA ALA A 99 10.46 -21.07 -10.29
C ALA A 99 10.71 -20.93 -8.78
N ILE A 100 11.88 -20.40 -8.37
CA ILE A 100 12.18 -20.10 -6.97
C ILE A 100 11.15 -19.10 -6.41
N GLY A 101 10.89 -18.01 -7.13
CA GLY A 101 9.94 -16.98 -6.70
C GLY A 101 8.52 -17.55 -6.50
N HIS A 102 8.08 -18.42 -7.42
CA HIS A 102 6.81 -19.13 -7.34
C HIS A 102 6.72 -19.99 -6.09
N VAL A 103 7.68 -20.88 -5.87
CA VAL A 103 7.70 -21.78 -4.70
C VAL A 103 7.71 -21.00 -3.37
N LEU A 104 8.51 -19.94 -3.28
CA LEU A 104 8.55 -19.10 -2.08
C LEU A 104 7.20 -18.42 -1.80
N ARG A 105 6.55 -17.90 -2.86
CA ARG A 105 5.24 -17.27 -2.76
C ARG A 105 4.17 -18.28 -2.35
N ASP A 106 4.15 -19.46 -2.96
CA ASP A 106 3.21 -20.53 -2.65
C ASP A 106 3.31 -20.95 -1.20
N LEU A 107 4.52 -21.27 -0.73
CA LEU A 107 4.79 -21.60 0.67
C LEU A 107 4.32 -20.50 1.63
N ARG A 108 4.66 -19.25 1.32
CA ARG A 108 4.23 -18.11 2.15
C ARG A 108 2.71 -18.00 2.22
N THR A 109 2.02 -18.12 1.08
CA THR A 109 0.56 -17.94 1.00
C THR A 109 -0.22 -19.12 1.58
N HIS A 110 0.29 -20.35 1.38
CA HIS A 110 -0.22 -21.58 1.99
C HIS A 110 -0.22 -21.49 3.53
N ASP A 111 0.86 -20.95 4.10
CA ASP A 111 0.99 -20.72 5.55
C ASP A 111 0.29 -19.44 6.04
N HIS A 112 -0.46 -18.76 5.17
CA HIS A 112 -1.14 -17.49 5.44
C HIS A 112 -0.22 -16.38 5.99
N LYS A 113 1.07 -16.43 5.66
CA LYS A 113 2.05 -15.40 6.06
C LYS A 113 2.01 -14.22 5.07
N THR A 114 2.13 -13.02 5.59
CA THR A 114 2.29 -11.79 4.81
C THR A 114 3.74 -11.62 4.37
N LEU A 115 3.96 -10.86 3.29
CA LEU A 115 5.31 -10.45 2.87
C LEU A 115 6.09 -9.78 4.02
N ARG A 116 5.40 -8.97 4.83
CA ARG A 116 5.99 -8.25 5.96
C ARG A 116 6.57 -9.23 6.98
N GLU A 117 5.77 -10.18 7.46
CA GLU A 117 6.19 -11.17 8.47
C GLU A 117 7.41 -11.97 8.02
N VAL A 118 7.41 -12.43 6.76
CA VAL A 118 8.53 -13.20 6.20
C VAL A 118 9.77 -12.32 6.03
N SER A 119 9.60 -11.11 5.48
CA SER A 119 10.73 -10.20 5.24
C SER A 119 11.42 -9.77 6.53
N GLU A 120 10.66 -9.49 7.59
CA GLU A 120 11.17 -9.10 8.90
C GLU A 120 11.94 -10.25 9.55
N LYS A 121 11.41 -11.49 9.47
CA LYS A 121 12.08 -12.69 10.00
C LYS A 121 13.34 -13.06 9.21
N ALA A 122 13.33 -12.86 7.89
CA ALA A 122 14.47 -13.15 7.01
C ALA A 122 15.54 -12.03 6.98
N GLY A 123 15.29 -10.89 7.63
CA GLY A 123 16.23 -9.76 7.65
C GLY A 123 16.38 -9.06 6.30
N VAL A 124 15.35 -9.10 5.45
CA VAL A 124 15.35 -8.46 4.11
C VAL A 124 14.25 -7.40 4.02
N SER A 125 14.35 -6.50 3.04
CA SER A 125 13.27 -5.54 2.82
C SER A 125 12.05 -6.22 2.21
N LEU A 126 10.86 -5.74 2.57
CA LEU A 126 9.59 -6.20 1.99
C LEU A 126 9.59 -6.07 0.46
N GLY A 127 10.11 -4.96 -0.06
CA GLY A 127 10.24 -4.72 -1.50
C GLY A 127 11.14 -5.75 -2.17
N TYR A 128 12.28 -6.08 -1.56
CA TYR A 128 13.20 -7.09 -2.06
C TYR A 128 12.56 -8.48 -2.13
N LEU A 129 11.92 -8.94 -1.03
CA LEU A 129 11.22 -10.23 -1.03
C LEU A 129 10.12 -10.27 -2.11
N SER A 130 9.40 -9.16 -2.27
CA SER A 130 8.36 -9.03 -3.30
C SER A 130 8.93 -9.13 -4.72
N GLU A 131 10.13 -8.60 -4.98
CA GLU A 131 10.82 -8.74 -6.26
C GLU A 131 11.31 -10.17 -6.51
N VAL A 132 11.83 -10.83 -5.48
CA VAL A 132 12.25 -12.23 -5.53
C VAL A 132 11.07 -13.16 -5.82
N GLU A 133 9.93 -13.01 -5.11
CA GLU A 133 8.71 -13.81 -5.35
C GLU A 133 8.12 -13.65 -6.77
N ARG A 134 8.49 -12.58 -7.47
CA ARG A 134 8.08 -12.32 -8.87
C ARG A 134 9.14 -12.72 -9.89
N GLY A 135 10.23 -13.37 -9.47
CA GLY A 135 11.36 -13.72 -10.32
C GLY A 135 12.07 -12.50 -10.94
N GLN A 136 11.97 -11.32 -10.32
CA GLN A 136 12.61 -10.09 -10.82
C GLN A 136 14.02 -9.90 -10.28
N LYS A 137 14.34 -10.54 -9.15
CA LYS A 137 15.68 -10.55 -8.55
C LYS A 137 16.09 -11.96 -8.19
N GLU A 138 17.37 -12.23 -8.40
CA GLU A 138 18.01 -13.44 -7.89
C GLU A 138 18.45 -13.19 -6.44
N ALA A 139 18.09 -14.14 -5.57
CA ALA A 139 18.56 -14.13 -4.20
C ALA A 139 19.95 -14.75 -4.14
N SER A 140 20.86 -14.15 -3.36
CA SER A 140 22.11 -14.84 -3.02
C SER A 140 21.80 -16.12 -2.24
N SER A 141 22.73 -17.06 -2.21
CA SER A 141 22.57 -18.31 -1.48
C SER A 141 22.25 -18.10 0.01
N GLU A 142 22.87 -17.09 0.63
CA GLU A 142 22.64 -16.72 2.04
C GLU A 142 21.23 -16.14 2.25
N LEU A 143 20.78 -15.24 1.36
CA LEU A 143 19.44 -14.67 1.44
C LEU A 143 18.36 -15.72 1.17
N LEU A 144 18.60 -16.61 0.21
CA LEU A 144 17.70 -17.72 -0.08
C LEU A 144 17.56 -18.67 1.11
N ALA A 145 18.67 -18.96 1.80
CA ALA A 145 18.67 -19.74 3.03
C ALA A 145 17.87 -19.04 4.14
N SER A 146 18.11 -17.73 4.37
CA SER A 146 17.39 -16.94 5.37
C SER A 146 15.88 -16.89 5.11
N ILE A 147 15.47 -16.68 3.85
CA ILE A 147 14.05 -16.67 3.45
C ILE A 147 13.44 -18.07 3.65
N SER A 148 14.13 -19.13 3.24
CA SER A 148 13.64 -20.52 3.41
C SER A 148 13.44 -20.85 4.89
N GLU A 149 14.41 -20.50 5.74
CA GLU A 149 14.33 -20.70 7.20
C GLU A 149 13.20 -19.87 7.82
N SER A 150 12.98 -18.65 7.34
CA SER A 150 11.86 -17.82 7.79
C SER A 150 10.51 -18.49 7.52
N LEU A 151 10.39 -19.23 6.42
CA LEU A 151 9.23 -20.03 6.06
C LEU A 151 9.16 -21.38 6.79
N GLY A 152 10.23 -21.80 7.47
CA GLY A 152 10.28 -23.04 8.27
C GLY A 152 10.86 -24.24 7.51
N LEU A 153 11.60 -24.00 6.43
CA LEU A 153 12.22 -25.05 5.61
C LEU A 153 13.73 -24.86 5.54
N SER A 154 14.45 -25.96 5.38
CA SER A 154 15.86 -25.91 4.97
C SER A 154 15.97 -25.59 3.47
N THR A 155 17.08 -24.99 3.05
CA THR A 155 17.34 -24.67 1.63
C THR A 155 17.20 -25.90 0.72
N SER A 156 17.63 -27.08 1.19
CA SER A 156 17.51 -28.31 0.40
C SER A 156 16.06 -28.75 0.19
N GLN A 157 15.17 -28.53 1.17
CA GLN A 157 13.74 -28.82 1.01
C GLN A 157 13.12 -27.86 0.00
N MET A 158 13.45 -26.56 0.09
CA MET A 158 12.97 -25.57 -0.86
C MET A 158 13.42 -25.89 -2.28
N LEU A 159 14.70 -26.25 -2.49
CA LEU A 159 15.21 -26.63 -3.80
C LEU A 159 14.58 -27.91 -4.39
N ARG A 160 14.19 -28.88 -3.54
CA ARG A 160 13.42 -30.05 -4.01
C ARG A 160 12.06 -29.62 -4.57
N MET A 161 11.34 -28.75 -3.86
CA MET A 161 10.05 -28.22 -4.33
C MET A 161 10.20 -27.42 -5.63
N VAL A 162 11.33 -26.71 -5.81
CA VAL A 162 11.65 -26.02 -7.07
C VAL A 162 11.86 -27.00 -8.21
N ALA A 163 12.58 -28.10 -7.97
CA ALA A 163 12.75 -29.16 -8.97
C ALA A 163 11.38 -29.79 -9.33
N ASP A 164 10.57 -30.15 -8.33
CA ASP A 164 9.23 -30.71 -8.55
C ASP A 164 8.33 -29.76 -9.38
N TYR A 165 8.43 -28.44 -9.11
CA TYR A 165 7.70 -27.44 -9.87
C TYR A 165 8.20 -27.32 -11.31
N LEU A 166 9.52 -27.32 -11.55
CA LEU A 166 10.10 -27.29 -12.89
C LEU A 166 9.67 -28.52 -13.72
N ASP A 167 9.76 -29.72 -13.14
CA ASP A 167 9.29 -30.95 -13.77
C ASP A 167 7.81 -30.87 -14.16
N SER A 168 6.99 -30.19 -13.34
CA SER A 168 5.54 -30.03 -13.60
C SER A 168 5.20 -29.04 -14.73
N VAL A 169 6.10 -28.12 -15.06
CA VAL A 169 5.89 -27.12 -16.13
C VAL A 169 6.58 -27.50 -17.44
N GLU A 170 7.58 -28.39 -17.38
CA GLU A 170 8.29 -28.92 -18.55
C GLU A 170 7.59 -30.14 -19.18
N GLY A 171 6.80 -30.88 -18.40
CA GLY A 171 6.04 -32.07 -18.84
C GLY A 171 4.67 -31.77 -19.44
#